data_AF-A0A927M5Y9-F1
#
_entry.id   AF-A0A927M5Y9-F1
#
_cell.length_a   1.000
_cell.length_b   1.000
_cell.length_c   1.000
_cell.angle_alpha   90.00
_cell.angle_beta   90.00
_cell.angle_gamma   90.00
#
_symmetry.space_group_name_H-M   'P 1'
#
loop_
_entity.id
_entity.type
_entity.pdbx_description
1 polymer ?
#
loop_
_entity_poly.entity_id
_entity_poly.type
_entity_poly.pdbx_seq_one_letter_code
_entity_poly.pdbx_strand_id
1 'polypeptide(L)'
;MPSAGACRSTPSTRTVSDIRAALRAALSRAQAQDLIVKNPAIPVTLATVRRHRGKSWSSDEVRKFLESARRDEDPLYAAYALVLVVGLRKGETLGLTWDNVDLDAGELTVGHQLQRSMANSCTATRRRRHQTRSCPCRKSA
;
A
#
# COMPACT_ATOMS: atom_id res chain seq x y z
N MET A 1 2.57 -33.87 25.75
CA MET A 1 3.62 -33.88 24.71
C MET A 1 3.04 -33.31 23.42
N PRO A 2 3.12 -31.99 23.15
CA PRO A 2 2.71 -31.43 21.87
C PRO A 2 3.90 -31.45 20.89
N SER A 3 3.62 -31.96 19.69
CA SER A 3 4.53 -32.13 18.56
C SER A 3 5.18 -30.81 18.12
N ALA A 4 6.51 -30.77 18.14
CA ALA A 4 7.32 -29.72 17.52
C ALA A 4 7.19 -29.80 15.99
N GLY A 5 6.22 -29.08 15.45
CA GLY A 5 5.92 -29.04 14.02
C GLY A 5 5.71 -27.62 13.52
N ALA A 6 6.71 -26.75 13.62
CA ALA A 6 6.79 -25.51 12.83
C ALA A 6 8.22 -24.93 12.86
N CYS A 7 8.55 -24.16 11.83
CA CYS A 7 9.78 -23.35 11.68
C CYS A 7 11.03 -24.05 11.11
N ARG A 8 10.93 -24.45 9.83
CA ARG A 8 12.01 -24.16 8.86
C ARG A 8 11.46 -23.39 7.67
N SER A 9 10.77 -22.27 7.92
CA SER A 9 10.39 -21.37 6.83
C SER A 9 11.60 -20.50 6.51
N THR A 10 12.31 -20.80 5.42
CA THR A 10 13.36 -19.92 4.90
C THR A 10 12.72 -18.59 4.53
N PRO A 11 13.10 -17.47 5.17
CA PRO A 11 12.50 -16.18 4.88
C PRO A 11 12.78 -15.77 3.43
N SER A 12 11.82 -15.08 2.81
CA SER A 12 12.01 -14.56 1.45
C SER A 12 13.23 -13.63 1.39
N THR A 13 13.90 -13.56 0.25
CA THR A 13 15.06 -12.67 0.06
C THR A 13 14.73 -11.20 0.35
N ARG A 14 13.49 -10.78 0.07
CA ARG A 14 12.96 -9.47 0.46
C ARG A 14 12.92 -9.31 1.97
N THR A 15 12.33 -10.28 2.67
CA THR A 15 12.23 -10.27 4.14
C THR A 15 13.61 -10.19 4.79
N VAL A 16 14.59 -10.95 4.29
CA VAL A 16 15.98 -10.89 4.78
C VAL A 16 16.59 -9.51 4.55
N SER A 17 16.37 -8.91 3.38
CA SER A 17 16.84 -7.55 3.07
C SER A 17 16.20 -6.51 3.99
N ASP A 18 14.90 -6.61 4.26
CA ASP A 18 14.15 -5.70 5.12
C ASP A 18 14.64 -5.81 6.59
N ILE A 19 14.84 -7.04 7.08
CA ILE A 19 15.42 -7.30 8.42
C ILE A 19 16.82 -6.67 8.54
N ARG A 20 17.70 -6.90 7.56
CA ARG A 20 19.04 -6.30 7.57
C ARG A 20 18.96 -4.76 7.56
N ALA A 21 18.07 -4.18 6.75
CA ALA A 21 17.92 -2.73 6.68
C ALA A 21 17.48 -2.15 8.05
N ALA A 22 16.53 -2.80 8.72
CA ALA A 22 16.09 -2.43 10.06
C ALA A 22 17.24 -2.53 11.09
N LEU A 23 17.97 -3.65 11.10
CA LEU A 23 19.11 -3.87 12.01
C LEU A 23 20.22 -2.85 11.76
N ARG A 24 20.57 -2.59 10.50
CA ARG A 24 21.58 -1.59 10.14
C ARG A 24 21.19 -0.20 10.64
N ALA A 25 19.93 0.19 10.46
CA ALA A 25 19.41 1.48 10.94
C ALA A 25 19.43 1.58 12.47
N ALA A 26 19.06 0.52 13.18
CA ALA A 26 19.10 0.48 14.65
C ALA A 26 20.53 0.59 15.17
N LEU A 27 21.47 -0.19 14.61
CA LEU A 27 22.88 -0.17 15.03
C LEU A 27 23.58 1.14 14.65
N SER A 28 23.20 1.78 13.52
CA SER A 28 23.70 3.11 13.18
C SER A 28 23.22 4.17 14.17
N ARG A 29 21.98 4.07 14.68
CA ARG A 29 21.51 4.94 15.76
C ARG A 29 22.23 4.69 17.07
N ALA A 30 22.47 3.43 17.43
CA ALA A 30 23.23 3.08 18.63
C ALA A 30 24.67 3.60 18.57
N GLN A 31 25.31 3.52 17.39
CA GLN A 31 26.64 4.08 17.17
C GLN A 31 26.65 5.61 17.29
N ALA A 32 25.64 6.30 16.74
CA ALA A 32 25.51 7.76 16.86
C ALA A 32 25.19 8.23 18.30
N GLN A 33 24.75 7.34 19.17
CA GLN A 33 24.52 7.57 20.60
C GLN A 33 25.68 7.06 21.46
N ASP A 34 26.81 6.71 20.85
CA ASP A 34 28.01 6.18 21.51
C ASP A 34 27.76 4.93 22.38
N LEU A 35 26.68 4.18 22.13
CA LEU A 35 26.37 2.92 22.80
C LEU A 35 27.21 1.75 22.27
N ILE A 36 27.66 1.86 21.01
CA ILE A 36 28.56 0.90 20.37
C ILE A 36 29.63 1.65 19.59
N VAL A 37 30.85 1.10 19.56
CA VAL A 37 31.99 1.71 18.86
C VAL A 37 31.84 1.60 17.33
N LYS A 38 31.31 0.48 16.84
CA LYS A 38 31.21 0.18 15.41
C LYS A 38 29.95 -0.61 15.09
N ASN A 39 29.27 -0.26 13.99
CA ASN A 39 28.13 -1.01 13.50
C ASN A 39 28.58 -2.26 12.70
N PRO A 40 28.33 -3.49 13.21
CA PRO A 40 28.72 -4.73 12.53
C PRO A 40 27.87 -5.07 11.29
N ALA A 41 26.72 -4.43 11.10
CA ALA A 41 25.83 -4.65 9.95
C ALA A 41 26.24 -3.82 8.70
N ILE A 42 27.26 -2.98 8.80
CA ILE A 42 27.78 -2.20 7.67
C ILE A 42 28.41 -3.08 6.57
N PRO A 43 29.37 -3.98 6.87
CA PRO A 43 30.05 -4.78 5.84
C PRO A 43 29.19 -5.91 5.25
N VAL A 44 28.00 -6.18 5.80
CA VAL A 44 27.16 -7.30 5.36
C VAL A 44 26.53 -7.01 4.00
N THR A 45 27.07 -7.63 2.95
CA THR A 45 26.50 -7.66 1.61
C THR A 45 25.44 -8.75 1.51
N LEU A 46 24.33 -8.44 0.84
CA LEU A 46 23.29 -9.42 0.51
C LEU A 46 23.17 -9.46 -1.00
N ALA A 47 22.80 -10.62 -1.53
CA ALA A 47 22.46 -10.75 -2.94
C ALA A 47 21.34 -9.76 -3.31
N THR A 48 21.51 -9.06 -4.42
CA THR A 48 20.53 -8.10 -4.92
C THR A 48 19.21 -8.83 -5.21
N VAL A 49 18.14 -8.43 -4.53
CA VAL A 49 16.80 -8.96 -4.80
C VAL A 49 16.38 -8.50 -6.19
N ARG A 50 16.28 -9.43 -7.15
CA ARG A 50 15.72 -9.14 -8.47
C ARG A 50 14.26 -8.78 -8.29
N ARG A 51 13.91 -7.50 -8.51
CA ARG A 51 12.52 -7.05 -8.43
C ARG A 51 11.73 -7.69 -9.55
N HIS A 52 10.80 -8.58 -9.21
CA HIS A 52 9.78 -9.00 -10.15
C HIS A 52 8.91 -7.78 -10.48
N ARG A 53 8.95 -7.31 -11.73
CA ARG A 53 7.98 -6.32 -12.20
C ARG A 53 6.67 -7.06 -12.42
N GLY A 54 5.65 -6.75 -11.62
CA GLY A 54 4.30 -7.25 -11.89
C GLY A 54 3.86 -6.82 -13.29
N LYS A 55 3.10 -7.67 -13.98
CA LYS A 55 2.48 -7.32 -15.26
C LYS A 55 1.44 -6.22 -14.98
N SER A 56 1.68 -5.02 -15.50
CA SER A 56 0.71 -3.94 -15.49
C SER A 56 -0.36 -4.19 -16.54
N TRP A 57 -1.61 -3.83 -16.24
CA TRP A 57 -2.70 -3.92 -17.21
C TRP A 57 -2.58 -2.82 -18.26
N SER A 58 -2.94 -3.14 -19.50
CA SER A 58 -3.13 -2.13 -20.55
C SER A 58 -4.43 -1.37 -20.34
N SER A 59 -4.56 -0.20 -20.98
CA SER A 59 -5.80 0.58 -20.95
C SER A 59 -7.00 -0.20 -21.49
N ASP A 60 -6.79 -1.11 -22.45
CA ASP A 60 -7.84 -1.97 -23.00
C ASP A 60 -8.26 -3.06 -22.02
N GLU A 61 -7.30 -3.66 -21.29
CA GLU A 61 -7.60 -4.63 -20.23
C GLU A 61 -8.40 -3.98 -19.10
N VAL A 62 -8.03 -2.75 -18.70
CA VAL A 62 -8.77 -1.96 -17.70
C VAL A 62 -10.19 -1.66 -18.17
N ARG A 63 -10.36 -1.24 -19.44
CA ARG A 63 -11.68 -0.97 -20.01
C ARG A 63 -12.56 -2.21 -19.99
N LYS A 64 -12.07 -3.34 -20.50
CA LYS A 64 -12.81 -4.61 -20.54
C LYS A 64 -13.22 -5.06 -19.13
N PHE A 65 -12.34 -4.89 -18.15
CA PHE A 65 -12.64 -5.21 -16.77
C PHE A 65 -13.78 -4.35 -16.21
N LEU A 66 -13.72 -3.03 -16.40
CA LEU A 66 -14.77 -2.11 -15.93
C LEU A 66 -16.09 -2.32 -16.66
N GLU A 67 -16.07 -2.63 -17.96
CA GLU A 67 -17.28 -2.98 -18.72
C GLU A 67 -17.93 -4.26 -18.21
N SER A 68 -17.13 -5.28 -17.90
CA SER A 68 -17.63 -6.52 -17.29
C SER A 68 -18.25 -6.26 -15.93
N ALA A 69 -17.54 -5.56 -15.04
CA ALA A 69 -18.04 -5.25 -13.70
C ALA A 69 -19.35 -4.43 -13.74
N ARG A 70 -19.49 -3.53 -14.71
CA ARG A 70 -20.73 -2.78 -14.93
C ARG A 70 -21.87 -3.67 -15.44
N ARG A 71 -21.57 -4.59 -16.36
CA ARG A 71 -22.55 -5.54 -16.92
C ARG A 71 -23.09 -6.50 -15.86
N ASP A 72 -22.24 -6.91 -14.94
CA ASP A 72 -22.58 -7.84 -13.85
C ASP A 72 -23.19 -7.13 -12.64
N GLU A 73 -23.44 -5.81 -12.72
CA GLU A 73 -23.97 -4.96 -11.65
C GLU A 73 -23.20 -5.09 -10.32
N ASP A 74 -21.86 -5.24 -10.40
CA ASP A 74 -21.02 -5.41 -9.22
C ASP A 74 -21.11 -4.15 -8.32
N PRO A 75 -21.52 -4.28 -7.05
CA PRO A 75 -21.57 -3.17 -6.09
C PRO A 75 -20.23 -2.43 -5.92
N LEU A 76 -19.10 -3.09 -6.21
CA LEU A 76 -17.76 -2.53 -6.11
C LEU A 76 -17.30 -1.77 -7.36
N TYR A 77 -18.14 -1.66 -8.40
CA TYR A 77 -17.79 -0.94 -9.63
C TYR A 77 -17.21 0.46 -9.37
N ALA A 78 -17.86 1.24 -8.52
CA ALA A 78 -17.40 2.59 -8.16
C ALA A 78 -16.01 2.55 -7.47
N ALA A 79 -15.76 1.56 -6.62
CA ALA A 79 -14.46 1.39 -5.97
C ALA A 79 -13.37 1.02 -6.98
N TYR A 80 -13.66 0.15 -7.95
CA TYR A 80 -12.72 -0.17 -9.02
C TYR A 80 -12.40 1.03 -9.91
N ALA A 81 -13.42 1.82 -10.27
CA ALA A 81 -13.23 3.04 -11.05
C ALA A 81 -12.31 4.04 -10.31
N LEU A 82 -12.52 4.25 -9.00
CA LEU A 82 -11.66 5.12 -8.19
C LEU A 82 -10.20 4.62 -8.12
N VAL A 83 -9.98 3.30 -8.01
CA VAL A 83 -8.63 2.73 -7.97
C VAL A 83 -7.94 2.83 -9.33
N LEU A 84 -8.64 2.54 -10.43
CA LEU A 84 -8.06 2.44 -11.77
C LEU A 84 -7.94 3.78 -12.49
N VAL A 85 -8.89 4.71 -12.27
CA VAL A 85 -8.94 6.01 -12.95
C VAL A 85 -8.27 7.10 -12.11
N VAL A 86 -8.60 7.19 -10.83
CA VAL A 86 -8.05 8.22 -9.93
C VAL A 86 -6.75 7.76 -9.27
N GLY A 87 -6.51 6.46 -9.19
CA GLY A 87 -5.30 5.89 -8.59
C GLY A 87 -5.33 5.89 -7.06
N LEU A 88 -6.51 5.78 -6.45
CA LEU A 88 -6.63 5.67 -4.99
C LEU A 88 -6.09 4.34 -4.50
N ARG A 89 -5.42 4.34 -3.34
CA ARG A 89 -5.04 3.08 -2.68
C ARG A 89 -6.28 2.43 -2.10
N LYS A 90 -6.35 1.09 -2.04
CA LYS A 90 -7.48 0.34 -1.46
C LYS A 90 -7.95 0.90 -0.11
N GLY A 91 -7.02 1.21 0.80
CA GLY A 91 -7.37 1.76 2.12
C GLY A 91 -7.91 3.19 2.06
N GLU A 92 -7.52 3.98 1.06
CA GLU A 92 -8.05 5.33 0.80
C GLU A 92 -9.46 5.22 0.21
N THR A 93 -9.67 4.32 -0.75
CA THR A 93 -11.00 4.04 -1.34
C THR A 93 -12.02 3.59 -0.29
N LEU A 94 -11.61 2.68 0.60
CA LEU A 94 -12.48 2.18 1.69
C LEU A 94 -12.65 3.19 2.84
N GLY A 95 -11.75 4.17 2.96
CA GLY A 95 -11.79 5.20 3.99
C GLY A 95 -12.44 6.50 3.52
N LEU A 96 -12.95 6.55 2.29
CA LEU A 96 -13.57 7.74 1.72
C LEU A 96 -14.94 7.97 2.37
N THR A 97 -15.18 9.20 2.82
CA THR A 97 -16.47 9.64 3.40
C THR A 97 -17.15 10.61 2.44
N TRP A 98 -18.49 10.74 2.55
CA TRP A 98 -19.26 11.64 1.70
C TRP A 98 -18.83 13.12 1.84
N ASP A 99 -18.42 13.55 3.04
CA ASP A 99 -17.91 14.91 3.28
C ASP A 99 -16.64 15.25 2.47
N ASN A 100 -15.97 14.23 1.93
CA ASN A 100 -14.74 14.37 1.17
C ASN A 100 -14.96 14.26 -0.36
N VAL A 101 -16.21 14.19 -0.81
CA VAL A 101 -16.58 14.04 -2.23
C VAL A 101 -17.39 15.24 -2.67
N ASP A 102 -16.84 16.01 -3.61
CA ASP A 102 -17.55 17.09 -4.29
C ASP A 102 -17.82 16.66 -5.74
N LEU A 103 -19.06 16.23 -5.98
CA LEU A 103 -19.49 15.77 -7.30
C LEU A 103 -19.71 16.94 -8.27
N ASP A 104 -20.01 18.14 -7.77
CA ASP A 104 -20.26 19.33 -8.58
C ASP A 104 -18.94 19.87 -9.15
N ALA A 105 -17.91 19.95 -8.30
CA ALA A 105 -16.55 20.28 -8.70
C ALA A 105 -15.83 19.12 -9.40
N GLY A 106 -16.27 17.87 -9.20
CA GLY A 106 -15.60 16.67 -9.71
C GLY A 106 -14.28 16.37 -8.96
N GLU A 107 -14.23 16.75 -7.69
CA GLU A 107 -13.06 16.63 -6.83
C GLU A 107 -13.30 15.67 -5.67
N LEU A 108 -12.23 15.01 -5.24
CA LEU A 108 -12.24 14.23 -4.00
C LEU A 108 -11.02 14.55 -3.15
N THR A 109 -11.24 14.57 -1.84
CA THR A 109 -10.22 14.87 -0.85
C THR A 109 -9.84 13.60 -0.08
N VAL A 110 -8.61 13.13 -0.22
CA VAL A 110 -8.15 11.94 0.51
C VAL A 110 -7.74 12.33 1.93
N GLY A 111 -8.67 12.22 2.88
CA GLY A 111 -8.47 12.54 4.30
C GLY A 111 -8.13 11.34 5.19
N HIS A 112 -8.66 10.15 4.90
CA HIS A 112 -8.55 8.97 5.75
C HIS A 112 -8.04 7.76 4.97
N GLN A 113 -7.37 6.85 5.69
CA GLN A 113 -7.01 5.55 5.18
C GLN A 113 -7.42 4.48 6.20
N LEU A 114 -8.22 3.52 5.75
CA LEU A 114 -8.67 2.40 6.57
C LEU A 114 -7.64 1.27 6.50
N GLN A 115 -7.17 0.82 7.66
CA GLN A 115 -6.25 -0.30 7.80
C GLN A 115 -6.81 -1.32 8.78
N ARG A 116 -6.70 -2.60 8.43
CA ARG A 116 -7.07 -3.70 9.32
C ARG A 116 -5.83 -4.19 10.06
N SER A 117 -5.89 -4.19 11.39
CA SER A 117 -4.86 -4.79 12.24
C SER A 117 -5.23 -6.25 12.56
N MET A 118 -4.22 -7.06 12.89
CA MET A 118 -4.37 -8.48 13.27
C MET A 118 -5.25 -8.67 14.51
N ALA A 119 -5.45 -7.63 15.32
CA ALA A 119 -6.35 -7.64 16.48
C ALA A 119 -7.85 -7.48 16.11
N ASN A 120 -8.25 -7.75 14.86
CA ASN A 120 -9.60 -7.54 14.31
C ASN A 120 -10.17 -6.11 14.43
N SER A 121 -9.38 -5.14 14.86
CA SER A 121 -9.77 -3.72 14.85
C SER A 121 -9.49 -3.11 13.47
N CYS A 122 -10.51 -2.53 12.87
CA CYS A 122 -10.37 -1.61 11.73
C CYS A 122 -10.00 -0.24 12.27
N THR A 123 -8.76 0.19 12.03
CA THR A 123 -8.28 1.53 12.41
C THR A 123 -8.33 2.45 11.20
N ALA A 124 -9.09 3.54 11.30
CA ALA A 124 -9.08 4.62 10.33
C ALA A 124 -7.98 5.62 10.73
N THR A 125 -6.89 5.66 9.97
CA THR A 125 -5.80 6.61 10.21
C THR A 125 -6.09 7.89 9.42
N ARG A 126 -6.20 9.03 10.10
CA ARG A 126 -6.29 10.33 9.44
C ARG A 126 -4.94 10.71 8.85
N ARG A 127 -4.90 11.06 7.57
CA ARG A 127 -3.66 11.58 6.95
C ARG A 127 -3.39 12.96 7.50
N ARG A 128 -2.12 13.25 7.80
CA ARG A 128 -1.67 14.60 8.18
C ARG A 128 -1.66 15.58 7.00
N ARG A 129 -1.55 15.07 5.77
CA ARG A 129 -1.66 15.85 4.53
C ARG A 129 -2.84 15.34 3.73
N HIS A 130 -3.82 16.21 3.54
CA HIS A 130 -4.91 16.00 2.60
C HIS A 130 -4.35 16.12 1.19
N GLN A 131 -4.70 15.17 0.32
CA GLN A 131 -4.40 15.26 -1.10
C GLN A 131 -5.74 15.35 -1.83
N THR A 132 -6.00 16.50 -2.44
CA THR A 132 -7.13 16.65 -3.36
C THR A 132 -6.73 16.05 -4.70
N ARG A 133 -7.62 15.24 -5.27
CA ARG A 133 -7.48 14.70 -6.62
C ARG A 133 -8.70 15.09 -7.42
N SER A 134 -8.47 15.70 -8.57
CA SER A 134 -9.51 15.93 -9.58
C SER A 134 -9.70 14.66 -10.40
N CYS A 135 -10.94 14.22 -10.62
CA CYS A 135 -11.21 13.19 -11.63
C CYS A 135 -10.94 13.82 -13.01
N PRO A 136 -10.07 13.26 -13.87
CA PRO A 136 -9.84 13.75 -15.23
C PRO A 136 -11.05 13.55 -16.17
N CYS A 137 -12.22 13.27 -15.60
CA CYS A 137 -13.41 12.73 -16.23
C CYS A 137 -14.38 13.83 -16.69
N ARG A 138 -14.10 15.10 -16.34
CA ARG A 138 -14.89 16.24 -16.81
C ARG A 138 -14.50 16.54 -18.26
N LYS A 139 -15.17 15.87 -19.20
CA LYS A 139 -15.33 16.44 -20.54
C LYS A 139 -16.13 17.73 -20.36
N SER A 140 -15.57 18.83 -20.83
CA SER A 140 -16.28 20.08 -21.07
C SER A 140 -17.61 19.77 -21.76
N ALA A 141 -18.67 20.42 -21.27
CA ALA A 141 -19.96 20.45 -21.92
C ALA A 141 -19.85 20.88 -23.40
#